data_AF-A0A3N4SW90-F1
#
_entry.id   AF-A0A3N4SW90-F1
#
_cell.length_a   1.000
_cell.length_b   1.000
_cell.length_c   1.000
_cell.angle_alpha   90.00
_cell.angle_beta   90.00
_cell.angle_gamma   90.00
#
_symmetry.space_group_name_H-M   'P 1'
#
loop_
_entity.id
_entity.type
_entity.pdbx_description
1 polymer ?
#
loop_
_entity_poly.entity_id
_entity_poly.type
_entity_poly.pdbx_seq_one_letter_code
_entity_poly.pdbx_strand_id
1 'polypeptide(L)'
;MSAPVVRSHTDALAEVKAEIARTDNKTALLLAFVGAVLAGAWTIGSALPLNAAAVVVGVLGMALLVGAASKLLTSVRPNLSGGHGFTLWATLTPEQVTESLSTDLAAHIAGLSRLAVAKYTCLRRAVDLTHAGGALLILAVVLALGGAA
;
A
#
# COMPACT_ATOMS: atom_id res chain seq x y z
N MET A 1 -4.20 -12.01 -44.42
CA MET A 1 -4.79 -10.88 -43.67
C MET A 1 -5.27 -11.41 -42.34
N SER A 2 -4.46 -11.27 -41.30
CA SER A 2 -4.70 -11.86 -39.98
C SER A 2 -5.71 -10.99 -39.22
N ALA A 3 -6.82 -11.58 -38.78
CA ALA A 3 -7.81 -10.89 -37.96
C ALA A 3 -7.19 -10.41 -36.63
N PRO A 4 -7.51 -9.21 -36.16
CA PRO A 4 -7.02 -8.72 -34.88
C PRO A 4 -7.62 -9.61 -33.78
N VAL A 5 -6.74 -10.22 -32.99
CA VAL A 5 -7.07 -11.03 -31.82
C VAL A 5 -7.94 -10.18 -30.89
N VAL A 6 -9.26 -10.44 -30.89
CA VAL A 6 -10.18 -9.94 -29.87
C VAL A 6 -9.79 -10.64 -28.58
N ARG A 7 -8.86 -10.03 -27.84
CA ARG A 7 -8.47 -10.45 -26.50
C ARG A 7 -9.75 -10.44 -25.67
N SER A 8 -10.20 -11.62 -25.23
CA SER A 8 -11.53 -11.77 -24.66
C SER A 8 -11.65 -10.92 -23.40
N HIS A 9 -12.80 -10.27 -23.18
CA HIS A 9 -13.02 -9.41 -22.00
C HIS A 9 -12.72 -10.15 -20.68
N THR A 10 -12.85 -11.47 -20.67
CA THR A 10 -12.47 -12.38 -19.58
C THR A 10 -10.97 -12.41 -19.28
N ASP A 11 -10.10 -12.34 -20.29
CA ASP A 11 -8.64 -12.33 -20.09
C ASP A 11 -8.19 -11.02 -19.46
N ALA A 12 -8.76 -9.90 -19.92
CA ALA A 12 -8.50 -8.58 -19.34
C ALA A 12 -8.98 -8.48 -17.88
N LEU A 13 -10.14 -9.07 -17.56
CA LEU A 13 -10.66 -9.15 -16.20
C LEU A 13 -9.79 -10.03 -15.28
N ALA A 14 -9.29 -11.16 -15.79
CA ALA A 14 -8.41 -12.05 -15.05
C ALA A 14 -7.06 -11.37 -14.74
N GLU A 15 -6.50 -10.63 -15.70
CA GLU A 15 -5.27 -9.86 -15.53
C GLU A 15 -5.41 -8.76 -14.47
N VAL A 16 -6.51 -8.00 -14.50
CA VAL A 16 -6.79 -6.97 -13.48
C VAL A 16 -6.97 -7.60 -12.09
N LYS A 17 -7.69 -8.73 -11.98
CA LYS A 17 -7.85 -9.43 -10.70
C LYS A 17 -6.52 -9.97 -10.17
N ALA A 18 -5.69 -10.53 -11.04
CA ALA A 18 -4.36 -11.02 -10.68
C ALA A 18 -3.46 -9.87 -10.18
N GLU A 19 -3.54 -8.70 -10.81
CA GLU A 19 -2.76 -7.53 -10.40
C GLU A 19 -3.25 -6.91 -9.07
N ILE A 20 -4.57 -6.91 -8.83
CA ILE A 20 -5.15 -6.50 -7.53
C ILE A 20 -4.68 -7.45 -6.43
N ALA A 21 -4.81 -8.77 -6.62
CA ALA A 21 -4.37 -9.77 -5.64
C ALA A 21 -2.87 -9.68 -5.35
N ARG A 22 -2.06 -9.40 -6.39
CA ARG A 22 -0.61 -9.19 -6.25
C ARG A 22 -0.28 -7.93 -5.44
N THR A 23 -1.07 -6.87 -5.58
CA THR A 23 -0.90 -5.61 -4.82
C THR A 23 -1.26 -5.79 -3.34
N ASP A 24 -2.33 -6.53 -3.06
CA ASP A 24 -2.77 -6.81 -1.68
C ASP A 24 -1.75 -7.68 -0.95
N ASN A 25 -1.18 -8.70 -1.61
CA ASN A 25 -0.13 -9.53 -1.01
C ASN A 25 1.15 -8.74 -0.67
N LYS A 26 1.59 -7.83 -1.56
CA LYS A 26 2.73 -6.93 -1.28
C LYS A 26 2.46 -6.05 -0.06
N THR A 27 1.22 -5.56 0.08
CA THR A 27 0.83 -4.69 1.18
C THR A 27 0.79 -5.45 2.50
N ALA A 28 0.25 -6.66 2.51
CA ALA A 28 0.22 -7.53 3.69
C ALA A 28 1.64 -7.88 4.18
N LEU A 29 2.55 -8.21 3.27
CA LEU A 29 3.96 -8.49 3.61
C LEU A 29 4.67 -7.26 4.20
N LEU A 30 4.49 -6.08 3.60
CA LEU A 30 5.08 -4.85 4.14
C LEU A 30 4.51 -4.49 5.51
N LEU A 31 3.20 -4.69 5.72
CA LEU A 31 2.57 -4.42 7.00
C LEU A 31 3.09 -5.38 8.09
N ALA A 32 3.21 -6.68 7.76
CA ALA A 32 3.78 -7.68 8.66
C ALA A 32 5.23 -7.35 9.02
N PHE A 33 6.04 -6.94 8.04
CA PHE A 33 7.41 -6.50 8.26
C PHE A 33 7.48 -5.27 9.18
N VAL A 34 6.67 -4.23 8.93
CA VAL A 34 6.60 -3.04 9.79
C VAL A 34 6.20 -3.41 11.22
N GLY A 35 5.21 -4.29 11.37
CA GLY A 35 4.80 -4.81 12.69
C GLY A 35 5.94 -5.53 13.41
N ALA A 36 6.70 -6.37 12.70
CA ALA A 36 7.86 -7.07 13.26
C ALA A 36 8.96 -6.11 13.71
N VAL A 37 9.27 -5.07 12.92
CA VAL A 37 10.26 -4.04 13.26
C VAL A 37 9.82 -3.25 14.50
N LEU A 38 8.56 -2.85 14.58
CA LEU A 38 8.01 -2.15 15.76
C LEU A 38 8.14 -3.01 17.03
N ALA A 39 7.78 -4.30 16.95
CA ALA A 39 7.90 -5.22 18.07
C ALA A 39 9.36 -5.45 18.51
N GLY A 40 10.26 -5.63 17.54
CA GLY A 40 11.70 -5.78 17.79
C GLY A 40 12.29 -4.53 18.44
N ALA A 41 12.01 -3.34 17.91
CA ALA A 41 12.48 -2.08 18.45
C ALA A 41 11.98 -1.82 19.88
N TRP A 42 10.71 -2.13 20.16
CA TRP A 42 10.17 -2.04 21.52
C TRP A 42 10.87 -2.99 22.50
N THR A 43 11.11 -4.23 22.09
CA THR A 43 11.78 -5.25 22.92
C THR A 43 13.21 -4.82 23.25
N ILE A 44 13.96 -4.34 22.26
CA ILE A 44 15.34 -3.89 22.44
C ILE A 44 15.38 -2.62 23.30
N GLY A 45 14.55 -1.64 22.99
CA GLY A 45 14.52 -0.35 23.70
C GLY A 45 14.06 -0.45 25.16
N SER A 46 13.22 -1.43 25.49
CA SER A 46 12.79 -1.67 26.88
C SER A 46 13.83 -2.41 27.73
N ALA A 47 14.80 -3.09 27.10
CA ALA A 47 15.86 -3.83 27.77
C ALA A 47 17.17 -3.03 27.93
N LEU A 48 17.36 -1.96 27.15
CA LEU A 48 18.58 -1.16 27.15
C LEU A 48 18.43 0.13 27.97
N PRO A 49 19.47 0.55 28.71
CA PRO A 49 19.53 1.89 29.26
C PRO A 49 19.78 2.90 28.12
N LEU A 50 18.71 3.54 27.66
CA LEU A 50 18.77 4.50 26.55
C LEU A 50 19.08 5.92 27.07
N ASN A 51 20.01 6.61 26.43
CA ASN A 51 20.20 8.04 26.64
C ASN A 51 19.09 8.86 25.94
N ALA A 52 18.93 10.13 26.35
CA ALA A 52 17.86 11.00 25.84
C ALA A 52 17.89 11.15 24.31
N ALA A 53 19.07 11.19 23.70
CA ALA A 53 19.22 11.29 22.24
C ALA A 53 18.72 10.02 21.53
N ALA A 54 19.06 8.83 22.03
CA ALA A 54 18.59 7.55 21.52
C ALA A 54 17.07 7.41 21.66
N VAL A 55 16.48 7.89 22.77
CA VAL A 55 15.03 7.88 22.97
C VAL A 55 14.32 8.75 21.94
N VAL A 56 14.76 10.01 21.76
CA VAL A 56 14.12 10.93 20.79
C VAL A 56 14.18 10.37 19.37
N VAL A 57 15.36 9.91 18.95
CA VAL A 57 15.58 9.37 17.61
C VAL A 57 14.79 8.07 17.41
N GLY A 58 14.76 7.20 18.42
CA GLY A 58 13.98 5.96 18.40
C GLY A 58 12.47 6.20 18.27
N VAL A 59 11.92 7.14 19.06
CA VAL A 59 10.49 7.51 19.01
C VAL A 59 10.12 8.09 17.63
N LEU A 60 10.97 8.93 17.05
CA LEU A 60 10.76 9.45 15.70
C LEU A 60 10.76 8.33 14.66
N GLY A 61 11.68 7.36 14.75
CA GLY A 61 11.71 6.19 13.87
C GLY A 61 10.43 5.36 13.98
N MET A 62 9.97 5.08 15.21
CA MET A 62 8.72 4.39 15.48
C MET A 62 7.50 5.13 14.90
N ALA A 63 7.43 6.45 15.05
CA ALA A 63 6.34 7.27 14.51
C ALA A 63 6.26 7.20 12.98
N LEU A 64 7.40 7.19 12.28
CA LEU A 64 7.43 7.01 10.82
C LEU A 64 6.93 5.63 10.40
N LEU A 65 7.29 4.58 11.14
CA LEU A 65 6.80 3.22 10.90
C LEU A 65 5.28 3.11 11.12
N VAL A 66 4.73 3.75 12.15
CA VAL A 66 3.28 3.85 12.35
C VAL A 66 2.61 4.60 11.20
N GLY A 67 3.23 5.67 10.70
CA GLY A 67 2.79 6.38 9.50
C GLY A 67 2.77 5.48 8.25
N ALA A 68 3.82 4.68 8.06
CA ALA A 68 3.90 3.70 6.97
C ALA A 68 2.79 2.65 7.07
N ALA A 69 2.61 2.03 8.25
CA ALA A 69 1.55 1.06 8.52
C ALA A 69 0.15 1.66 8.24
N SER A 70 -0.08 2.90 8.68
CA SER A 70 -1.33 3.61 8.42
C SER A 70 -1.59 3.79 6.92
N LYS A 71 -0.56 4.16 6.14
CA LYS A 71 -0.68 4.28 4.68
C LYS A 71 -1.01 2.93 4.02
N LEU A 72 -0.33 1.86 4.42
CA LEU A 72 -0.59 0.50 3.95
C LEU A 72 -2.02 0.04 4.28
N LEU A 73 -2.49 0.30 5.51
CA LEU A 73 -3.87 0.00 5.91
C LEU A 73 -4.91 0.80 5.12
N THR A 74 -4.62 2.07 4.79
CA THR A 74 -5.51 2.87 3.94
C THR A 74 -5.52 2.41 2.49
N SER A 75 -4.43 1.81 1.97
CA SER A 75 -4.41 1.30 0.59
C SER A 75 -5.18 0.00 0.42
N VAL A 76 -5.30 -0.82 1.48
CA VAL A 76 -6.13 -2.04 1.49
C VAL A 76 -7.58 -1.77 1.89
N ARG A 77 -7.89 -0.61 2.49
CA ARG A 77 -9.29 -0.22 2.75
C ARG A 77 -10.00 -0.09 1.41
N PRO A 78 -11.02 -0.93 1.11
CA PRO A 78 -11.74 -0.84 -0.14
C PRO A 78 -12.44 0.53 -0.20
N ASN A 79 -12.03 1.37 -1.16
CA ASN A 79 -12.66 2.65 -1.39
C ASN A 79 -14.01 2.42 -2.08
N LEU A 80 -15.06 2.25 -1.28
CA LEU A 80 -16.44 2.12 -1.74
C LEU A 80 -17.12 3.49 -1.94
N SER A 81 -16.46 4.61 -1.58
CA SER A 81 -17.02 5.96 -1.71
C SER A 81 -16.74 6.51 -3.10
N GLY A 82 -17.63 6.18 -4.01
CA GLY A 82 -17.69 6.68 -5.37
C GLY A 82 -18.64 5.76 -6.11
N GLY A 83 -19.80 6.28 -6.55
CA GLY A 83 -20.80 5.55 -7.32
C GLY A 83 -20.31 5.15 -8.72
N HIS A 84 -19.07 4.69 -8.83
CA HIS A 84 -18.37 4.37 -10.07
C HIS A 84 -17.58 3.07 -9.85
N GLY A 85 -17.69 2.12 -10.79
CA GLY A 85 -17.02 0.81 -10.71
C GLY A 85 -17.94 -0.32 -10.23
N PHE A 86 -17.37 -1.37 -9.62
CA PHE A 86 -18.06 -2.62 -9.24
C PHE A 86 -19.33 -2.43 -8.39
N THR A 87 -19.42 -1.38 -7.59
CA THR A 87 -20.61 -1.04 -6.78
C THR A 87 -21.77 -0.51 -7.62
N LEU A 88 -21.49 0.25 -8.68
CA LEU A 88 -22.49 0.67 -9.67
C LEU A 88 -22.92 -0.51 -10.55
N TRP A 89 -21.99 -1.40 -10.90
CA TRP A 89 -22.27 -2.58 -11.72
C TRP A 89 -23.11 -3.61 -10.98
N ALA A 90 -22.97 -3.68 -9.65
CA ALA A 90 -23.83 -4.50 -8.79
C ALA A 90 -25.29 -4.03 -8.78
N THR A 91 -25.58 -2.80 -9.23
CA THR A 91 -26.94 -2.24 -9.29
C THR A 91 -27.56 -2.26 -10.69
N LEU A 92 -26.82 -2.67 -11.72
CA LEU A 92 -27.27 -2.66 -13.12
C LEU A 92 -27.60 -4.07 -13.61
N THR A 93 -28.60 -4.19 -14.51
CA THR A 93 -28.93 -5.48 -15.16
C THR A 93 -27.98 -5.78 -16.33
N PRO A 94 -27.82 -7.05 -16.75
CA PRO A 94 -26.85 -7.46 -17.77
C PRO A 94 -26.95 -6.71 -19.11
N GLU A 95 -28.16 -6.31 -19.49
CA GLU A 95 -28.41 -5.57 -20.74
C GLU A 95 -27.87 -4.13 -20.65
N GLN A 96 -28.04 -3.47 -19.50
CA GLN A 96 -27.57 -2.11 -19.24
C GLN A 96 -26.05 -2.01 -19.14
N VAL A 97 -25.38 -3.09 -18.70
CA VAL A 97 -23.92 -3.19 -18.66
C VAL A 97 -23.33 -3.18 -20.07
N THR A 98 -23.99 -3.81 -21.04
CA THR A 98 -23.49 -3.93 -22.42
C THR A 98 -23.62 -2.61 -23.20
N GLU A 99 -24.68 -1.86 -22.96
CA GLU A 99 -24.94 -0.54 -23.57
C GLU A 99 -24.04 0.57 -22.99
N SER A 100 -23.71 0.49 -21.70
CA SER A 100 -22.79 1.43 -21.04
C SER A 100 -21.32 1.17 -21.39
N LEU A 101 -20.92 -0.09 -21.62
CA LEU A 101 -19.58 -0.49 -22.06
C LEU A 101 -19.22 0.01 -23.47
N SER A 102 -20.19 0.11 -24.38
CA SER A 102 -19.94 0.55 -25.77
C SER A 102 -19.73 2.07 -25.90
N THR A 103 -20.21 2.85 -24.93
CA THR A 103 -20.23 4.31 -25.00
C THR A 103 -19.03 4.97 -24.29
N ASP A 104 -18.43 4.33 -23.28
CA ASP A 104 -17.41 5.00 -22.44
C ASP A 104 -16.25 4.12 -21.93
N LEU A 105 -15.65 3.34 -22.83
CA LEU A 105 -14.44 2.57 -22.54
C LEU A 105 -13.26 3.46 -22.14
N ALA A 106 -13.18 4.68 -22.69
CA ALA A 106 -12.11 5.63 -22.40
C ALA A 106 -12.18 6.20 -20.97
N ALA A 107 -13.36 6.58 -20.46
CA ALA A 107 -13.46 7.03 -19.07
C ALA A 107 -13.28 5.87 -18.08
N HIS A 108 -13.68 4.65 -18.44
CA HIS A 108 -13.43 3.46 -17.63
C HIS A 108 -11.92 3.19 -17.46
N ILE A 109 -11.17 3.18 -18.57
CA ILE A 109 -9.71 3.04 -18.54
C ILE A 109 -9.07 4.18 -17.74
N ALA A 110 -9.49 5.43 -17.97
CA ALA A 110 -8.96 6.58 -17.22
C ALA A 110 -9.25 6.50 -15.72
N GLY A 111 -10.42 5.99 -15.32
CA GLY A 111 -10.79 5.74 -13.93
C GLY A 111 -9.91 4.67 -13.27
N LEU A 112 -9.72 3.53 -13.94
CA LEU A 112 -8.84 2.46 -13.46
C LEU A 112 -7.38 2.91 -13.37
N SER A 113 -6.88 3.64 -14.37
CA SER A 113 -5.52 4.19 -14.36
C SER A 113 -5.30 5.16 -13.20
N ARG A 114 -6.26 6.06 -12.91
CA ARG A 114 -6.17 6.97 -11.75
C ARG A 114 -6.13 6.21 -10.42
N LEU A 115 -6.95 5.16 -10.29
CA LEU A 115 -6.98 4.33 -9.08
C LEU A 115 -5.65 3.57 -8.90
N ALA A 116 -5.11 2.99 -9.97
CA ALA A 116 -3.82 2.32 -9.96
C ALA A 116 -2.68 3.27 -9.56
N VAL A 117 -2.63 4.47 -10.16
CA VAL A 117 -1.64 5.51 -9.81
C VAL A 117 -1.77 5.92 -8.35
N ALA A 118 -2.98 6.09 -7.83
CA ALA A 118 -3.20 6.40 -6.42
C ALA A 118 -2.68 5.27 -5.49
N LYS A 119 -2.91 4.00 -5.83
CA LYS A 119 -2.41 2.85 -5.07
C LYS A 119 -0.87 2.78 -5.10
N TYR A 120 -0.25 2.89 -6.28
CA TYR A 120 1.21 2.83 -6.39
C TYR A 120 1.91 4.01 -5.71
N THR A 121 1.32 5.21 -5.76
CA THR A 121 1.88 6.39 -5.05
C THR A 121 1.76 6.26 -3.54
N CYS A 122 0.66 5.70 -3.02
CA CYS A 122 0.52 5.38 -1.60
C CYS A 122 1.57 4.37 -1.15
N LEU A 123 1.75 3.29 -1.93
CA LEU A 123 2.73 2.24 -1.66
C LEU A 123 4.16 2.80 -1.66
N ARG A 124 4.51 3.63 -2.63
CA ARG A 124 5.82 4.28 -2.69
C ARG A 124 6.10 5.13 -1.45
N ARG A 125 5.13 5.96 -1.03
CA ARG A 125 5.27 6.78 0.19
C ARG A 125 5.40 5.92 1.45
N ALA A 126 4.69 4.79 1.53
CA ALA A 126 4.83 3.87 2.66
C ALA A 126 6.25 3.26 2.72
N VAL A 127 6.83 2.89 1.57
CA VAL A 127 8.20 2.38 1.50
C VAL A 127 9.23 3.45 1.90
N ASP A 128 9.04 4.70 1.46
CA ASP A 128 9.93 5.81 1.83
C ASP A 128 9.90 6.05 3.35
N LEU A 129 8.71 6.01 3.97
CA LEU A 129 8.55 6.12 5.43
C LEU A 129 9.21 4.95 6.17
N THR A 130 9.11 3.72 5.66
CA THR A 130 9.77 2.55 6.26
C THR A 130 11.29 2.68 6.22
N HIS A 131 11.86 3.15 5.12
CA HIS A 131 13.31 3.40 5.03
C HIS A 131 13.77 4.49 6.01
N ALA A 132 13.06 5.63 6.05
CA ALA A 132 13.38 6.71 6.96
C ALA A 132 13.24 6.27 8.44
N GLY A 133 12.17 5.54 8.77
CA GLY A 133 11.97 4.97 10.10
C GLY A 133 13.07 3.98 10.50
N GLY A 134 13.42 3.07 9.60
CA GLY A 134 14.52 2.11 9.81
C GLY A 134 15.87 2.79 10.02
N ALA A 135 16.21 3.81 9.22
CA ALA A 135 17.44 4.57 9.37
C ALA A 135 17.52 5.28 10.74
N LEU A 136 16.41 5.87 11.20
CA LEU A 136 16.33 6.46 12.54
C LEU A 136 16.49 5.41 13.63
N LEU A 137 15.89 4.23 13.50
CA LEU A 137 16.09 3.15 14.48
C LEU A 137 17.55 2.69 14.55
N ILE A 138 18.24 2.56 13.41
CA ILE A 138 19.68 2.24 13.37
C ILE A 138 20.48 3.33 14.08
N LEU A 139 20.20 4.61 13.79
CA LEU A 139 20.86 5.73 14.45
C LEU A 139 20.61 5.74 15.96
N ALA A 140 19.39 5.42 16.41
CA ALA A 140 19.08 5.29 17.84
C ALA A 140 19.93 4.22 18.51
N VAL A 141 20.14 3.06 17.87
CA VAL A 141 21.02 1.99 18.38
C VAL A 141 22.47 2.47 18.46
N VAL A 142 22.97 3.14 17.41
CA VAL A 142 24.34 3.70 17.42
C VAL A 142 24.51 4.71 18.56
N LEU A 143 23.53 5.58 18.81
CA LEU A 143 23.58 6.54 19.90
C LEU A 143 23.49 5.87 21.27
N ALA A 144 22.68 4.82 21.41
CA ALA A 144 22.58 4.05 22.66
C ALA A 144 23.89 3.35 23.01
N LEU A 145 24.57 2.77 22.01
CA LEU A 145 25.84 2.07 22.20
C LEU A 145 27.05 3.02 22.30
N GLY A 146 27.06 4.10 21.50
CA GLY A 146 28.15 5.08 21.46
C GLY A 146 28.12 6.08 22.62
N GLY A 147 26.95 6.32 23.23
CA GLY A 147 26.83 7.07 24.48
C GLY A 147 27.09 6.24 25.74
N ALA A 148 27.36 4.94 25.59
CA ALA A 148 27.74 4.03 26.68
C ALA A 148 29.27 3.85 26.82
N ALA A 149 30.06 4.61 26.05
CA ALA A 149 31.52 4.62 26.07
C ALA A 149 32.08 5.80 26.87
#